data_AF-A0A218QVP3-F1
#
_entry.id   AF-A0A218QVP3-F1
#
_cell.length_a   1.000
_cell.length_b   1.000
_cell.length_c   1.000
_cell.angle_alpha   90.00
_cell.angle_beta   90.00
_cell.angle_gamma   90.00
#
_symmetry.space_group_name_H-M   'P 1'
#
loop_
_entity.id
_entity.type
_entity.pdbx_description
1 polymer ?
#
loop_
_entity_poly.entity_id
_entity_poly.type
_entity_poly.pdbx_seq_one_letter_code
_entity_poly.pdbx_strand_id
1 'polypeptide(L)'
;MVFRKQIYLALTGCAICAMPVILPLIPQIATYAKAQKAKAEMELEVENLRTQEQFERSRIVERAKTSEQLYKTGIAPNTQKLRIRRYLDNPKQDPRPDTTGWGTDQVVYVYDSAGVCIGRIEDNQWYWRHKLHDACNGRPN
;
A
#
# COMPACT_ATOMS: atom_id res chain seq x y z
N MET A 1 -17.36 34.46 -70.50
CA MET A 1 -17.66 33.66 -69.29
C MET A 1 -19.08 33.99 -68.77
N VAL A 2 -20.12 33.42 -69.36
CA VAL A 2 -21.52 33.84 -69.10
C VAL A 2 -22.14 33.14 -67.88
N PHE A 3 -21.66 31.96 -67.49
CA PHE A 3 -22.27 31.15 -66.42
C PHE A 3 -21.72 31.38 -65.00
N ARG A 4 -20.67 32.19 -64.83
CA ARG A 4 -19.98 32.34 -63.53
C ARG A 4 -20.89 32.95 -62.45
N LYS A 5 -21.76 33.88 -62.81
CA LYS A 5 -22.72 34.51 -61.88
C LYS A 5 -23.87 33.56 -61.49
N GLN A 6 -24.32 32.71 -62.41
CA GLN A 6 -25.38 31.73 -62.15
C GLN A 6 -24.89 30.58 -61.24
N ILE A 7 -23.64 30.14 -61.43
CA ILE A 7 -23.02 29.13 -60.55
C ILE A 7 -22.87 29.66 -59.12
N TYR A 8 -22.49 30.93 -58.94
CA TYR A 8 -22.40 31.55 -57.61
C TYR A 8 -23.77 31.62 -56.91
N LEU A 9 -24.81 32.00 -57.65
CA LEU A 9 -26.19 32.06 -57.12
C LEU A 9 -26.75 30.68 -56.78
N ALA A 10 -26.41 29.66 -57.56
CA ALA A 10 -26.79 28.28 -57.25
C ALA A 10 -26.08 27.76 -56.01
N LEU A 11 -24.79 28.06 -55.84
CA LEU A 11 -24.02 27.66 -54.65
C LEU A 11 -24.51 28.36 -53.38
N THR A 12 -24.80 29.66 -53.44
CA THR A 12 -25.35 30.38 -52.28
C THR A 12 -26.76 29.92 -51.95
N GLY A 13 -27.60 29.64 -52.96
CA GLY A 13 -28.92 29.06 -52.78
C GLY A 13 -28.88 27.69 -52.08
N CYS A 14 -28.00 26.79 -52.52
CA CYS A 14 -27.80 25.49 -51.88
C CYS A 14 -27.27 25.61 -50.44
N ALA A 15 -26.37 26.56 -50.17
CA ALA A 15 -25.85 26.78 -48.83
C ALA A 15 -26.93 27.27 -47.85
N ILE A 16 -27.84 28.13 -48.30
CA ILE A 16 -28.96 28.63 -47.48
C ILE A 16 -29.97 27.50 -47.19
N CYS A 17 -30.26 26.66 -48.18
CA CYS A 17 -31.16 25.52 -47.99
C CYS A 17 -30.57 24.43 -47.06
N ALA A 18 -29.24 24.27 -47.03
CA ALA A 18 -28.58 23.27 -46.18
C ALA A 18 -28.31 23.78 -44.74
N MET A 19 -28.28 25.10 -44.52
CA MET A 19 -27.97 25.71 -43.22
C MET A 19 -28.83 25.23 -42.04
N PRO A 20 -30.17 25.07 -42.16
CA PRO A 20 -31.02 24.63 -41.06
C PRO A 20 -30.68 23.23 -40.56
N VAL A 21 -30.10 22.39 -41.42
CA VAL A 21 -29.71 21.02 -41.10
C VAL A 21 -28.31 20.97 -40.52
N ILE A 22 -27.37 21.80 -41.01
CA ILE A 22 -25.97 21.79 -40.60
C ILE A 22 -25.75 22.46 -39.23
N LEU A 23 -26.46 23.55 -38.94
CA LEU A 23 -26.31 24.30 -37.67
C LEU A 23 -26.53 23.44 -36.40
N PRO A 24 -27.56 22.58 -36.29
CA PRO A 24 -27.76 21.74 -35.11
C PRO A 24 -26.79 20.55 -34.99
N LEU A 25 -26.07 20.18 -36.05
CA LEU A 25 -25.09 19.07 -36.04
C LEU A 25 -23.77 19.46 -35.36
N ILE A 26 -23.36 20.72 -35.45
CA ILE A 26 -22.12 21.22 -34.86
C ILE A 26 -22.05 20.99 -33.33
N PRO A 27 -23.07 21.36 -32.52
CA PRO A 27 -23.02 21.12 -31.08
C PRO A 27 -23.06 19.64 -30.72
N GLN A 28 -23.76 18.80 -31.49
CA GLN A 28 -23.80 17.36 -31.25
C GLN A 28 -22.40 16.75 -31.38
N ILE A 29 -21.67 17.05 -32.46
CA ILE A 29 -20.30 16.57 -32.67
C ILE A 29 -19.37 17.04 -31.53
N ALA A 30 -19.53 18.28 -31.07
CA ALA A 30 -18.74 18.81 -29.95
C ALA A 30 -19.04 18.07 -28.62
N THR A 31 -20.29 17.71 -28.36
CA THR A 31 -20.66 16.92 -27.17
C THR A 31 -20.12 15.49 -27.24
N TYR A 32 -20.15 14.85 -28.41
CA TYR A 32 -19.55 13.52 -28.60
C TYR A 32 -18.03 13.54 -28.41
N ALA A 33 -17.35 14.56 -28.95
CA ALA A 33 -15.91 14.72 -28.77
C ALA A 33 -15.52 14.95 -27.29
N LYS A 34 -16.31 15.75 -26.55
CA LYS A 34 -16.10 15.93 -25.10
C LYS A 34 -16.36 14.65 -24.32
N ALA A 35 -17.41 13.90 -24.66
CA ALA A 35 -17.71 12.63 -24.01
C ALA A 35 -16.62 11.57 -24.26
N GLN A 36 -16.04 11.52 -25.47
CA GLN A 36 -14.91 10.63 -25.77
C GLN A 36 -13.67 11.00 -24.97
N LYS A 37 -13.34 12.30 -24.85
CA LYS A 37 -12.21 12.75 -24.03
C LYS A 37 -12.38 12.38 -22.56
N ALA A 38 -13.56 12.62 -21.99
CA ALA A 38 -13.85 12.26 -20.60
C ALA A 38 -13.76 10.74 -20.36
N LYS A 39 -14.19 9.91 -21.33
CA LYS A 39 -14.01 8.45 -21.24
C LYS A 39 -12.54 8.05 -21.27
N ALA A 40 -11.75 8.63 -22.18
CA ALA A 40 -10.32 8.34 -22.27
C ALA A 40 -9.54 8.78 -21.02
N GLU A 41 -9.89 9.95 -20.43
CA GLU A 41 -9.30 10.42 -19.17
C GLU A 41 -9.64 9.49 -18.00
N MET A 42 -10.90 9.05 -17.91
CA MET A 42 -11.33 8.09 -16.88
C MET A 42 -10.64 6.73 -17.03
N GLU A 43 -10.49 6.21 -18.25
CA GLU A 43 -9.78 4.96 -18.51
C GLU A 43 -8.30 5.06 -18.09
N LEU A 44 -7.64 6.18 -18.42
CA LEU A 44 -6.26 6.46 -18.01
C LEU A 44 -6.12 6.52 -16.48
N GLU A 45 -7.06 7.18 -15.80
CA GLU A 45 -7.05 7.27 -14.34
C GLU A 45 -7.20 5.89 -13.68
N VAL A 46 -8.11 5.06 -14.20
CA VAL A 46 -8.29 3.69 -13.71
C VAL A 46 -7.05 2.83 -13.93
N GLU A 47 -6.36 2.95 -15.06
CA GLU A 47 -5.08 2.26 -15.29
C GLU A 47 -3.98 2.72 -14.34
N ASN A 48 -3.89 4.04 -14.09
CA ASN A 48 -2.93 4.60 -13.15
C ASN A 48 -3.18 4.12 -11.72
N LEU A 49 -4.44 4.05 -11.29
CA LEU A 49 -4.80 3.51 -9.97
C LEU A 49 -4.45 2.02 -9.86
N ARG A 50 -4.78 1.21 -10.87
CA ARG A 50 -4.45 -0.22 -10.89
C ARG A 50 -2.95 -0.46 -10.84
N THR A 51 -2.16 0.32 -11.56
CA THR A 51 -0.69 0.20 -11.56
C THR A 51 -0.11 0.61 -10.21
N GLN A 52 -0.64 1.67 -9.57
CA GLN A 52 -0.25 2.04 -8.21
C GLN A 52 -0.56 0.92 -7.20
N GLU A 53 -1.79 0.38 -7.21
CA GLU A 53 -2.17 -0.72 -6.32
C GLU A 53 -1.29 -1.97 -6.52
N GLN A 54 -0.97 -2.31 -7.78
CA GLN A 54 -0.09 -3.44 -8.09
C GLN A 54 1.32 -3.22 -7.55
N PHE A 55 1.84 -1.99 -7.66
CA PHE A 55 3.16 -1.64 -7.15
C PHE A 55 3.22 -1.63 -5.62
N GLU A 56 2.16 -1.19 -4.95
CA GLU A 56 2.07 -1.29 -3.49
C GLU A 56 2.01 -2.75 -3.04
N ARG A 57 1.18 -3.57 -3.69
CA ARG A 57 1.10 -5.01 -3.44
C ARG A 57 2.46 -5.68 -3.65
N SER A 58 3.18 -5.36 -4.73
CA SER A 58 4.50 -5.93 -4.99
C SER A 58 5.52 -5.52 -3.91
N ARG A 59 5.53 -4.25 -3.48
CA ARG A 59 6.39 -3.79 -2.38
C ARG A 59 6.11 -4.51 -1.06
N ILE A 60 4.84 -4.74 -0.72
CA ILE A 60 4.48 -5.48 0.50
C ILE A 60 4.98 -6.92 0.41
N VAL A 61 4.79 -7.57 -0.73
CA VAL A 61 5.25 -8.95 -0.97
C VAL A 61 6.78 -9.04 -0.92
N GLU A 62 7.49 -8.08 -1.51
CA GLU A 62 8.96 -8.02 -1.44
C GLU A 62 9.44 -7.81 -0.01
N ARG A 63 8.85 -6.86 0.74
CA ARG A 63 9.18 -6.67 2.15
C ARG A 63 8.94 -7.92 2.98
N ALA A 64 7.83 -8.63 2.75
CA ALA A 64 7.53 -9.88 3.44
C ALA A 64 8.56 -10.98 3.12
N LYS A 65 8.93 -11.13 1.84
CA LYS A 65 9.98 -12.08 1.41
C LYS A 65 11.34 -11.72 2.00
N THR A 66 11.71 -10.43 2.00
CA THR A 66 12.95 -9.96 2.62
C THR A 66 12.93 -10.20 4.12
N SER A 67 11.83 -9.94 4.82
CA SER A 67 11.72 -10.25 6.25
C SER A 67 11.86 -11.75 6.52
N GLU A 68 11.19 -12.60 5.74
CA GLU A 68 11.34 -14.06 5.88
C GLU A 68 12.76 -14.54 5.63
N GLN A 69 13.45 -13.97 4.62
CA GLN A 69 14.85 -14.26 4.34
C GLN A 69 15.77 -13.80 5.46
N LEU A 70 15.52 -12.62 6.04
CA LEU A 70 16.24 -12.12 7.21
C LEU A 70 16.04 -13.02 8.44
N TYR A 71 14.81 -13.50 8.68
CA TYR A 71 14.54 -14.50 9.73
C TYR A 71 15.26 -15.83 9.46
N LYS A 72 15.23 -16.35 8.22
CA LYS A 72 15.89 -17.62 7.84
C LYS A 72 17.41 -17.55 7.88
N THR A 73 17.99 -16.38 7.59
CA THR A 73 19.45 -16.17 7.62
C THR A 73 19.98 -15.86 9.02
N GLY A 74 19.11 -15.77 10.03
CA GLY A 74 19.52 -15.41 11.40
C GLY A 74 19.94 -13.95 11.56
N ILE A 75 19.86 -13.15 10.49
CA ILE A 75 20.07 -11.70 10.50
C ILE A 75 18.71 -11.05 10.78
N ALA A 76 18.10 -11.42 11.91
CA ALA A 76 16.91 -10.72 12.38
C ALA A 76 17.33 -9.27 12.72
N PRO A 77 16.50 -8.25 12.42
CA PRO A 77 16.75 -6.90 12.90
C PRO A 77 16.74 -6.92 14.44
N ASN A 78 17.94 -6.95 15.03
CA ASN A 78 18.22 -6.82 16.47
C ASN A 78 17.17 -7.50 17.38
N THR A 79 17.05 -8.83 17.35
CA THR A 79 16.51 -9.55 18.51
C THR A 79 17.50 -9.40 19.65
N GLN A 80 17.39 -8.31 20.41
CA GLN A 80 18.27 -8.07 21.55
C GLN A 80 17.91 -9.08 22.64
N LYS A 81 18.91 -9.82 23.14
CA LYS A 81 18.74 -10.77 24.25
C LYS A 81 18.91 -9.98 25.55
N LEU A 82 17.83 -9.78 26.32
CA LEU A 82 17.89 -9.16 27.64
C LEU A 82 18.05 -10.26 28.71
N ARG A 83 19.04 -10.16 29.60
CA ARG A 83 19.23 -11.14 30.68
C ARG A 83 19.02 -10.51 32.05
N ILE A 84 18.08 -11.06 32.82
CA ILE A 84 17.82 -10.63 34.19
C ILE A 84 18.83 -11.29 35.13
N ARG A 85 19.63 -10.48 35.80
CA ARG A 85 20.60 -10.95 36.79
C ARG A 85 19.88 -11.31 38.09
N ARG A 86 20.30 -12.40 38.74
CA ARG A 86 19.76 -12.86 40.05
C ARG A 86 18.27 -13.22 40.04
N TYR A 87 17.72 -13.54 38.88
CA TYR A 87 16.39 -14.11 38.74
C TYR A 87 16.51 -15.50 38.13
N LEU A 88 15.74 -16.45 38.67
CA LEU A 88 15.60 -17.80 38.15
C LEU A 88 14.12 -17.99 37.81
N ASP A 89 13.82 -18.61 36.68
CA ASP A 89 12.43 -18.73 36.20
C ASP A 89 11.52 -19.36 37.27
N ASN A 90 10.55 -18.58 37.78
CA ASN A 90 9.65 -19.00 38.85
C ASN A 90 8.22 -18.53 38.56
N PRO A 91 7.21 -19.43 38.49
CA PRO A 91 5.81 -19.06 38.25
C PRO A 91 5.16 -18.21 39.34
N LYS A 92 5.80 -18.07 40.51
CA LYS A 92 5.27 -17.27 41.63
C LYS A 92 5.74 -15.82 41.63
N GLN A 93 6.79 -15.48 40.88
CA GLN A 93 7.40 -14.16 40.92
C GLN A 93 7.61 -13.63 39.51
N ASP A 94 6.82 -12.64 39.11
CA ASP A 94 7.02 -11.94 37.85
C ASP A 94 8.19 -10.93 38.00
N PRO A 95 9.25 -11.03 37.19
CA PRO A 95 10.40 -10.14 37.27
C PRO A 95 10.14 -8.73 36.72
N ARG A 96 9.04 -8.51 35.99
CA ARG A 96 8.57 -7.19 35.48
C ARG A 96 9.72 -6.28 35.02
N PRO A 97 10.47 -6.68 33.97
CA PRO A 97 11.56 -5.87 33.43
C PRO A 97 11.04 -4.51 32.93
N ASP A 98 11.91 -3.51 32.92
CA ASP A 98 11.59 -2.19 32.39
C ASP A 98 11.36 -2.26 30.88
N THR A 99 10.16 -1.83 30.44
CA THR A 99 9.74 -1.85 29.05
C THR A 99 9.90 -0.49 28.36
N THR A 100 10.25 0.58 29.09
CA THR A 100 10.24 1.96 28.58
C THR A 100 11.38 2.28 27.60
N GLY A 101 12.43 1.46 27.56
CA GLY A 101 13.61 1.67 26.71
C GLY A 101 13.55 0.99 25.34
N TRP A 102 12.46 0.31 25.00
CA TRP A 102 12.37 -0.50 23.78
C TRP A 102 11.52 0.20 22.72
N GLY A 103 11.81 -0.04 21.44
CA GLY A 103 11.00 0.50 20.34
C GLY A 103 9.74 -0.35 20.13
N THR A 104 8.68 0.24 19.55
CA THR A 104 7.45 -0.49 19.18
C THR A 104 7.73 -1.62 18.20
N ASP A 105 8.66 -1.41 17.28
CA ASP A 105 8.94 -2.36 16.19
C ASP A 105 9.98 -3.43 16.60
N GLN A 106 10.30 -3.56 17.89
CA GLN A 106 11.34 -4.46 18.39
C GLN A 106 10.77 -5.54 19.29
N VAL A 107 11.22 -6.79 19.05
CA VAL A 107 10.92 -7.93 19.92
C VAL A 107 12.18 -8.31 20.69
N VAL A 108 12.09 -8.21 22.01
CA VAL A 108 13.21 -8.46 22.93
C VAL A 108 12.91 -9.70 23.75
N TYR A 109 13.69 -10.76 23.58
CA TYR A 109 13.54 -11.97 24.38
C TYR A 109 14.29 -11.80 25.69
N VAL A 110 13.60 -12.08 26.79
CA VAL A 110 14.12 -11.94 28.14
C VAL A 110 14.45 -13.32 28.70
N TYR A 111 15.66 -13.46 29.24
CA TYR A 111 16.21 -14.69 29.78
C TYR A 111 16.53 -14.54 31.26
N ASP A 112 16.42 -15.63 32.00
CA ASP A 112 16.85 -15.70 33.40
C ASP A 112 18.38 -15.83 33.53
N SER A 113 18.85 -15.94 34.77
CA SER A 113 20.28 -16.11 35.06
C SER A 113 20.87 -17.42 34.52
N ALA A 114 20.05 -18.48 34.35
CA ALA A 114 20.42 -19.77 33.78
C ALA A 114 20.32 -19.82 32.24
N GLY A 115 19.87 -18.74 31.59
CA GLY A 115 19.68 -18.69 30.14
C GLY A 115 18.35 -19.28 29.65
N VAL A 116 17.40 -19.52 30.54
CA VAL A 116 16.03 -19.96 30.21
C VAL A 116 15.22 -18.74 29.78
N CYS A 117 14.48 -18.84 28.67
CA CYS A 117 13.56 -17.78 28.27
C CYS A 117 12.39 -17.69 29.26
N ILE A 118 12.14 -16.49 29.75
CA ILE A 118 11.11 -16.17 30.75
C ILE A 118 9.99 -15.31 30.19
N GLY A 119 10.20 -14.71 29.01
CA GLY A 119 9.19 -13.91 28.33
C GLY A 119 9.76 -13.08 27.19
N ARG A 120 8.94 -12.17 26.66
CA ARG A 120 9.34 -11.20 25.64
C ARG A 120 8.79 -9.81 25.94
N ILE A 121 9.48 -8.79 25.46
CA ILE A 121 8.98 -7.42 25.39
C ILE A 121 8.67 -7.13 23.93
N GLU A 122 7.45 -6.68 23.67
CA GLU A 122 6.91 -6.37 22.35
C GLU A 122 5.90 -5.23 22.53
N ASP A 123 5.90 -4.23 21.65
CA ASP A 123 5.03 -3.05 21.75
C ASP A 123 5.10 -2.33 23.14
N ASN A 124 6.28 -2.29 23.76
CA ASN A 124 6.49 -1.77 25.14
C ASN A 124 5.69 -2.49 26.23
N GLN A 125 5.20 -3.70 25.93
CA GLN A 125 4.47 -4.54 26.87
C GLN A 125 5.30 -5.75 27.25
N TRP A 126 5.21 -6.12 28.53
CA TRP A 126 5.87 -7.29 29.07
C TRP A 126 4.95 -8.52 28.96
N TYR A 127 5.40 -9.51 28.20
CA TYR A 127 4.73 -10.79 28.03
C TYR A 127 5.50 -11.88 28.78
N TRP A 128 4.92 -12.30 29.91
CA TRP A 128 5.52 -13.29 30.78
C TRP A 128 5.09 -14.72 30.43
N ARG A 129 6.05 -15.65 30.35
CA ARG A 129 5.83 -17.05 29.96
C ARG A 129 4.80 -17.78 30.81
N HIS A 130 4.74 -17.52 32.11
CA HIS A 130 3.79 -18.19 33.01
C HIS A 130 2.36 -17.66 32.89
N LYS A 131 2.18 -16.46 32.32
CA LYS A 131 0.87 -15.87 32.02
C LYS A 131 0.44 -16.15 30.58
N LEU A 132 1.40 -16.20 29.65
CA LEU A 132 1.20 -16.36 28.22
C LEU A 132 2.16 -17.44 27.69
N HIS A 133 1.62 -18.60 27.32
CA HIS A 133 2.42 -19.79 26.97
C HIS A 133 3.30 -19.60 25.72
N ASP A 134 2.92 -18.72 24.81
CA ASP A 134 3.64 -18.43 23.57
C ASP A 134 4.67 -17.31 23.69
N ALA A 135 4.87 -16.73 24.88
CA ALA A 135 5.81 -15.60 25.07
C ALA A 135 7.26 -15.92 24.67
N CYS A 136 7.64 -17.19 24.65
CA CYS A 136 8.99 -17.65 24.27
C CYS A 136 9.06 -18.32 22.89
N ASN A 137 7.97 -18.35 22.13
CA ASN A 137 7.94 -18.89 20.78
C ASN A 137 8.63 -17.92 19.81
N GLY A 138 9.46 -18.45 18.89
CA GLY A 138 10.20 -17.62 17.93
C GLY A 138 11.52 -17.05 18.44
N ARG A 139 11.96 -17.45 19.64
CA ARG A 139 13.26 -17.03 20.19
C ARG A 139 14.41 -17.47 19.27
N PRO A 140 15.41 -16.61 19.00
CA PRO A 140 16.60 -17.00 18.27
C PRO A 140 17.41 -18.01 19.11
N ASN A 141 17.94 -19.05 18.46
CA ASN A 141 18.82 -20.04 19.08
C ASN A 141 20.10 -19.39 19.66
#